data_AF-A0A2X2SN54-F1
#
_entry.id   AF-A0A2X2SN54-F1
#
_cell.length_a   1.000
_cell.length_b   1.000
_cell.length_c   1.000
_cell.angle_alpha   90.00
_cell.angle_beta   90.00
_cell.angle_gamma   90.00
#
_symmetry.space_group_name_H-M   'P 1'
#
loop_
_entity.id
_entity.type
_entity.pdbx_description
1 polymer ?
#
loop_
_entity_poly.entity_id
_entity_poly.type
_entity_poly.pdbx_seq_one_letter_code
_entity_poly.pdbx_strand_id
1 'polypeptide(L)'
;MKKHLLILTIAGLFFSCQREEADVPFATDTDISVLPRAETKASDNGLLGWVALTGQTHISAEEAQETALVTAMQMREVEGIVTKAPLKIGSIEVVKGDTCKPYVPTKGNAKPEQADVYIVNFANNQGYVITSADKRVTGVLAYNSYGHLGDTITNPGQAVLFSYMQAYIEEQRAAFEANKENWLPKPKKLFSNSFLRNDKQS
;
A
#
# COMPACT_ATOMS: atom_id res chain seq x y z
N MET A 1 13.85 -53.73 67.01
CA MET A 1 15.15 -53.25 66.48
C MET A 1 14.89 -52.28 65.33
N LYS A 2 15.47 -51.08 65.43
CA LYS A 2 15.80 -50.11 64.34
C LYS A 2 14.62 -49.58 63.48
N LYS A 3 14.18 -48.32 63.69
CA LYS A 3 14.72 -47.05 63.08
C LYS A 3 14.06 -46.81 61.70
N HIS A 4 13.45 -45.70 61.26
CA HIS A 4 13.36 -44.27 61.60
C HIS A 4 12.02 -43.75 60.99
N LEU A 5 11.20 -42.95 61.69
CA LEU A 5 11.12 -41.48 61.60
C LEU A 5 11.28 -40.89 60.18
N LEU A 6 10.20 -40.40 59.58
CA LEU A 6 10.18 -39.03 59.04
C LEU A 6 8.74 -38.50 58.90
N ILE A 7 8.46 -37.51 59.73
CA ILE A 7 7.41 -36.50 59.60
C ILE A 7 7.72 -35.67 58.34
N LEU A 8 6.71 -35.27 57.56
CA LEU A 8 6.66 -33.93 56.95
C LEU A 8 5.26 -33.66 56.37
N THR A 9 4.48 -32.97 57.20
CA THR A 9 3.50 -31.97 56.78
C THR A 9 4.06 -31.08 55.68
N ILE A 10 3.41 -31.06 54.52
CA ILE A 10 3.47 -29.91 53.63
C ILE A 10 2.02 -29.51 53.37
N ALA A 11 1.55 -28.58 54.20
CA ALA A 11 0.53 -27.64 53.82
C ALA A 11 1.06 -26.90 52.59
N GLY A 12 0.71 -27.40 51.40
CA GLY A 12 0.91 -26.70 50.16
C GLY A 12 -0.03 -25.50 50.16
N LEU A 13 0.48 -24.39 50.70
CA LEU A 13 -0.06 -23.07 50.46
C LEU A 13 -0.42 -22.98 48.98
N PHE A 14 -1.68 -22.66 48.70
CA PHE A 14 -2.06 -22.00 47.47
C PHE A 14 -1.39 -20.62 47.46
N PHE A 15 -0.07 -20.60 47.22
CA PHE A 15 0.61 -19.43 46.71
C PHE A 15 0.17 -19.32 45.25
N SER A 16 -0.95 -18.63 45.05
CA SER A 16 -1.15 -17.89 43.83
C SER A 16 0.12 -17.07 43.60
N CYS A 17 0.97 -17.49 42.66
CA CYS A 17 1.69 -16.52 41.88
C CYS A 17 0.64 -15.78 41.04
N GLN A 18 -0.15 -14.91 41.68
CA GLN A 18 -0.52 -13.69 40.97
C GLN A 18 0.82 -13.01 40.75
N ARG A 19 1.35 -13.18 39.54
CA ARG A 19 2.32 -12.24 39.02
C ARG A 19 1.63 -10.90 39.18
N GLU A 20 2.14 -10.12 40.11
CA GLU A 20 1.82 -8.71 40.23
C GLU A 20 2.30 -8.09 38.91
N GLU A 21 1.40 -8.08 37.93
CA GLU A 21 1.53 -7.17 36.80
C GLU A 21 1.42 -5.80 37.44
N ALA A 22 2.60 -5.23 37.72
CA ALA A 22 2.71 -3.80 37.93
C ALA A 22 1.88 -3.15 36.83
N ASP A 23 0.92 -2.30 37.24
CA ASP A 23 0.32 -1.29 36.40
C ASP A 23 1.45 -0.39 35.87
N VAL A 24 2.16 -0.88 34.86
CA VAL A 24 2.96 -0.03 33.99
C VAL A 24 1.93 0.71 33.15
N PRO A 25 1.77 2.03 33.32
CA PRO A 25 0.96 2.78 32.39
C PRO A 25 1.50 2.48 30.99
N PHE A 26 0.61 2.14 30.06
CA PHE A 26 0.88 2.17 28.63
C PHE A 26 1.20 3.62 28.25
N ALA A 27 2.40 4.05 28.59
CA ALA A 27 2.96 5.36 28.32
C ALA A 27 4.47 5.14 28.14
N THR A 28 4.79 4.48 27.04
CA THR A 28 6.07 4.70 26.39
C THR A 28 5.74 5.05 24.95
N ASP A 29 5.93 6.32 24.62
CA ASP A 29 6.14 6.87 23.28
C ASP A 29 7.25 6.07 22.58
N THR A 30 6.91 4.84 22.19
CA THR A 30 7.74 4.04 21.33
C THR A 30 7.16 4.27 19.97
N ASP A 31 7.74 5.26 19.29
CA ASP A 31 7.51 5.53 17.88
C ASP A 31 8.08 4.35 17.09
N ILE A 32 7.40 3.20 17.17
CA ILE A 32 7.71 2.03 16.35
C ILE A 32 7.20 2.37 14.96
N SER A 33 8.05 3.06 14.19
CA SER A 33 7.91 3.16 12.74
C SER A 33 8.12 1.76 12.15
N VAL A 34 7.08 0.93 12.19
CA VAL A 34 7.04 -0.40 11.53
C VAL A 34 6.98 -0.25 10.01
N LEU A 35 6.71 0.95 9.50
CA LEU A 35 6.76 1.23 8.07
C LEU A 35 8.20 1.59 7.68
N PRO A 36 8.72 1.07 6.56
CA PRO A 36 9.92 1.63 5.96
C PRO A 36 9.66 3.12 5.77
N ARG A 37 10.54 3.96 6.32
CA ARG A 37 10.53 5.38 5.99
C ARG A 37 10.77 5.46 4.48
N ALA A 38 9.70 5.67 3.71
CA ALA A 38 9.83 5.98 2.31
C ALA A 38 10.70 7.23 2.23
N GLU A 39 11.95 7.07 1.77
CA GLU A 39 12.69 8.21 1.27
C GLU A 39 11.81 8.82 0.18
N THR A 40 11.24 9.99 0.46
CA THR A 40 10.46 10.77 -0.50
C THR A 40 11.41 11.15 -1.62
N LYS A 41 11.53 10.29 -2.63
CA LYS A 41 12.38 10.53 -3.79
C LYS A 41 11.81 11.77 -4.46
N ALA A 42 12.69 12.68 -4.87
CA ALA A 42 12.34 13.92 -5.56
C ALA A 42 11.43 13.77 -6.82
N SER A 43 11.15 12.53 -7.24
CA SER A 43 10.18 12.15 -8.28
C SER A 43 8.72 12.42 -7.87
N ASP A 44 8.34 12.21 -6.61
CA ASP A 44 6.94 12.28 -6.16
C ASP A 44 6.40 13.71 -6.21
N ASN A 45 7.24 14.69 -5.85
CA ASN A 45 6.92 16.11 -5.96
C ASN A 45 6.74 16.55 -7.42
N GLY A 46 7.45 15.90 -8.35
CA GLY A 46 7.28 16.11 -9.80
C GLY A 46 5.92 15.59 -10.28
N LEU A 47 5.52 14.39 -9.84
CA LEU A 47 4.23 13.80 -10.16
C LEU A 47 3.07 14.64 -9.60
N LEU A 48 3.11 14.98 -8.31
CA LEU A 48 2.07 15.81 -7.68
C LEU A 48 1.97 17.20 -8.32
N GLY A 49 3.10 17.79 -8.73
CA GLY A 49 3.11 19.05 -9.48
C GLY A 49 2.49 18.92 -10.87
N TRP A 50 2.72 17.80 -11.57
CA TRP A 50 2.04 17.49 -12.83
C TRP A 50 0.53 17.27 -12.65
N VAL A 51 0.13 16.57 -11.60
CA VAL A 51 -1.30 16.40 -11.25
C VAL A 51 -1.93 17.74 -10.95
N ALA A 52 -1.26 18.61 -10.19
CA ALA A 52 -1.75 19.96 -9.88
C ALA A 52 -1.92 20.83 -11.14
N LEU A 53 -0.99 20.69 -12.09
CA LEU A 53 -1.01 21.43 -13.35
C LEU A 53 -2.08 20.94 -14.33
N THR A 54 -2.27 19.63 -14.45
CA THR A 54 -3.10 19.00 -15.48
C THR A 54 -4.49 18.61 -15.00
N GLY A 55 -4.67 18.46 -13.69
CA GLY A 55 -5.87 17.86 -13.09
C GLY A 55 -6.03 16.36 -13.37
N GLN A 56 -5.05 15.71 -14.00
CA GLN A 56 -5.10 14.28 -14.31
C GLN A 56 -4.75 13.47 -13.07
N THR A 57 -5.77 13.12 -12.28
CA THR A 57 -5.60 12.37 -11.04
C THR A 57 -5.76 10.87 -11.21
N HIS A 58 -6.37 10.38 -12.29
CA HIS A 58 -6.70 8.97 -12.43
C HIS A 58 -5.51 8.13 -12.91
N ILE A 59 -5.33 6.95 -12.29
CA ILE A 59 -4.45 5.87 -12.75
C ILE A 59 -5.31 4.84 -13.49
N SER A 60 -4.94 4.49 -14.72
CA SER A 60 -5.65 3.47 -15.48
C SER A 60 -5.27 2.06 -15.01
N ALA A 61 -6.09 1.06 -15.34
CA ALA A 61 -5.80 -0.33 -15.02
C ALA A 61 -4.48 -0.80 -15.67
N GLU A 62 -4.12 -0.28 -16.84
CA GLU A 62 -2.86 -0.59 -17.54
C GLU A 62 -1.65 -0.01 -16.78
N GLU A 63 -1.75 1.25 -16.33
CA GLU A 63 -0.72 1.90 -15.50
C GLU A 63 -0.54 1.19 -14.15
N ALA A 64 -1.64 0.71 -13.55
CA ALA A 64 -1.62 -0.11 -12.34
C ALA A 64 -0.94 -1.47 -12.57
N GLN A 65 -1.19 -2.14 -13.70
CA GLN A 65 -0.53 -3.40 -14.06
C GLN A 65 0.98 -3.25 -14.25
N GLU A 66 1.41 -2.20 -14.94
CA GLU A 66 2.83 -1.90 -15.13
C GLU A 66 3.52 -1.68 -13.79
N THR A 67 2.91 -0.84 -12.94
CA THR A 67 3.39 -0.60 -11.57
C THR A 67 3.49 -1.90 -10.78
N ALA A 68 2.46 -2.74 -10.82
CA ALA A 68 2.44 -4.03 -10.14
C ALA A 68 3.56 -4.98 -10.63
N LEU A 69 3.76 -5.10 -11.94
CA LEU A 69 4.83 -5.93 -12.51
C LEU A 69 6.21 -5.45 -12.06
N VAL A 70 6.47 -4.14 -12.14
CA VAL A 70 7.74 -3.54 -11.70
C VAL A 70 7.97 -3.81 -10.22
N THR A 71 6.98 -3.53 -9.37
CA THR A 71 7.10 -3.77 -7.92
C THR A 71 7.32 -5.24 -7.61
N ALA A 72 6.56 -6.15 -8.20
CA ALA A 72 6.71 -7.58 -7.93
C ALA A 72 8.07 -8.10 -8.37
N MET A 73 8.59 -7.65 -9.52
CA MET A 73 9.94 -8.02 -9.96
C MET A 73 11.01 -7.53 -8.98
N GLN A 74 10.93 -6.27 -8.54
CA GLN A 74 11.87 -5.69 -7.57
C GLN A 74 11.80 -6.40 -6.21
N MET A 75 10.59 -6.64 -5.69
CA MET A 75 10.42 -7.27 -4.38
C MET A 75 10.84 -8.74 -4.39
N ARG A 76 10.58 -9.48 -5.48
CA ARG A 76 11.05 -10.86 -5.62
C ARG A 76 12.58 -10.97 -5.63
N GLU A 77 13.25 -10.00 -6.24
CA GLU A 77 14.71 -9.92 -6.20
C GLU A 77 15.20 -9.76 -4.76
N VAL A 78 14.58 -8.87 -3.98
CA VAL A 78 14.86 -8.68 -2.55
C VAL A 78 14.58 -9.94 -1.72
N GLU A 79 13.49 -10.66 -2.04
CA GLU A 79 13.12 -11.92 -1.38
C GLU A 79 13.96 -13.13 -1.82
N GLY A 80 14.85 -12.98 -2.82
CA GLY A 80 15.64 -14.07 -3.38
C GLY A 80 14.82 -15.09 -4.19
N ILE A 81 13.62 -14.71 -4.64
CA ILE A 81 12.75 -15.58 -5.43
C ILE A 81 13.26 -15.62 -6.87
N VAL A 82 13.79 -16.78 -7.27
CA VAL A 82 14.24 -16.99 -8.66
C VAL A 82 13.03 -17.18 -9.57
N THR A 83 12.71 -16.15 -10.35
CA THR A 83 11.62 -16.20 -11.32
C THR A 83 12.09 -16.87 -12.62
N LYS A 84 11.73 -18.14 -12.82
CA LYS A 84 12.14 -18.93 -14.01
C LYS A 84 11.47 -18.48 -15.31
N ALA A 85 10.34 -17.79 -15.21
CA ALA A 85 9.57 -17.25 -16.33
C ALA A 85 9.04 -15.86 -15.96
N PRO A 86 8.76 -14.97 -16.94
CA PRO A 86 8.17 -13.67 -16.65
C PRO A 86 6.86 -13.80 -15.86
N LEU A 87 6.65 -12.90 -14.89
CA LEU A 87 5.38 -12.78 -14.20
C LEU A 87 4.28 -12.44 -15.20
N LYS A 88 3.13 -13.09 -15.03
CA LYS A 88 1.93 -12.86 -15.84
C LYS A 88 0.82 -12.36 -14.94
N ILE A 89 0.09 -11.36 -15.39
CA ILE A 89 -1.15 -10.94 -14.75
C ILE A 89 -2.18 -12.06 -14.93
N GLY A 90 -2.83 -12.47 -13.84
CA GLY A 90 -3.91 -13.46 -13.82
C GLY A 90 -5.27 -12.79 -13.85
N SER A 91 -5.48 -11.81 -12.97
CA SER A 91 -6.72 -11.04 -12.88
C SER A 91 -6.47 -9.66 -12.29
N ILE A 92 -7.45 -8.78 -12.46
CA ILE A 92 -7.46 -7.44 -11.89
C ILE A 92 -8.83 -7.21 -11.29
N GLU A 93 -8.87 -6.70 -10.08
CA GLU A 93 -10.08 -6.38 -9.35
C GLU A 93 -10.09 -4.89 -9.04
N VAL A 94 -11.28 -4.31 -9.13
CA VAL A 94 -11.56 -2.92 -8.79
C VAL A 94 -12.26 -2.88 -7.45
N VAL A 95 -11.69 -2.12 -6.52
CA VAL A 95 -12.32 -1.82 -5.24
C VAL A 95 -12.83 -0.39 -5.23
N LYS A 96 -14.11 -0.23 -4.86
CA LYS A 96 -14.76 1.06 -4.65
C LYS A 96 -15.92 0.95 -3.68
N GLY A 97 -15.91 1.80 -2.66
CA GLY A 97 -16.82 1.71 -1.53
C GLY A 97 -16.81 0.30 -0.95
N ASP A 98 -18.00 -0.27 -0.82
CA ASP A 98 -18.21 -1.62 -0.30
C ASP A 98 -18.24 -2.69 -1.40
N THR A 99 -17.61 -2.42 -2.55
CA THR A 99 -17.58 -3.36 -3.68
C THR A 99 -16.16 -3.69 -4.09
N CYS A 100 -15.93 -4.98 -4.34
CA CYS A 100 -14.77 -5.51 -5.03
C CYS A 100 -15.31 -6.37 -6.18
N LYS A 101 -14.81 -6.17 -7.40
CA LYS A 101 -15.27 -6.92 -8.56
C LYS A 101 -14.19 -6.99 -9.64
N PRO A 102 -14.23 -7.99 -10.54
CA PRO A 102 -13.30 -8.04 -11.65
C PRO A 102 -13.36 -6.78 -12.53
N TYR A 103 -12.19 -6.27 -12.91
CA TYR A 103 -12.06 -5.19 -13.89
C TYR A 103 -12.56 -5.66 -15.26
N VAL A 104 -13.43 -4.86 -15.87
CA VAL A 104 -13.90 -5.10 -17.24
C VAL A 104 -13.39 -3.96 -18.12
N PRO A 105 -12.51 -4.24 -19.09
CA PRO A 105 -12.02 -3.21 -20.01
C PRO A 105 -13.19 -2.54 -20.73
N THR A 106 -13.33 -1.23 -20.54
CA THR A 106 -14.36 -0.45 -21.21
C THR A 106 -14.00 -0.31 -22.69
N LYS A 107 -14.91 -0.69 -23.61
CA LYS A 107 -14.71 -0.53 -25.06
C LYS A 107 -15.01 0.92 -25.49
N GLY A 108 -14.14 1.50 -26.31
CA GLY A 108 -14.36 2.81 -26.95
C GLY A 108 -14.15 4.01 -26.01
N ASN A 109 -14.86 5.12 -26.25
CA ASN A 109 -14.73 6.38 -25.49
C ASN A 109 -15.51 6.39 -24.17
N ALA A 110 -15.90 5.21 -23.65
CA ALA A 110 -16.63 5.13 -22.40
C ALA A 110 -15.72 5.58 -21.24
N LYS A 111 -16.31 6.30 -20.28
CA LYS A 111 -15.55 6.79 -19.11
C LYS A 111 -14.98 5.58 -18.38
N PRO A 112 -13.67 5.56 -18.07
CA PRO A 112 -13.05 4.44 -17.37
C PRO A 112 -13.75 4.23 -16.04
N GLU A 113 -13.86 2.96 -15.66
CA GLU A 113 -14.37 2.56 -14.36
C GLU A 113 -13.59 3.28 -13.26
N GLN A 114 -14.31 4.05 -12.44
CA GLN A 114 -13.68 4.74 -11.33
C GLN A 114 -13.40 3.72 -10.23
N ALA A 115 -12.14 3.36 -10.07
CA ALA A 115 -11.62 2.61 -8.94
C ALA A 115 -11.09 3.58 -7.87
N ASP A 116 -11.07 3.16 -6.60
CA ASP A 116 -10.21 3.77 -5.59
C ASP A 116 -8.92 2.96 -5.44
N VAL A 117 -9.03 1.64 -5.54
CA VAL A 117 -7.91 0.70 -5.46
C VAL A 117 -8.02 -0.33 -6.59
N TYR A 118 -6.87 -0.69 -7.17
CA TYR A 118 -6.73 -1.88 -8.00
C TYR A 118 -6.03 -2.97 -7.22
N ILE A 119 -6.53 -4.19 -7.34
CA ILE A 119 -5.83 -5.41 -6.95
C ILE A 119 -5.34 -6.05 -8.25
N VAL A 120 -4.05 -6.30 -8.35
CA VAL A 120 -3.42 -6.94 -9.51
C VAL A 120 -2.89 -8.28 -9.04
N ASN A 121 -3.59 -9.34 -9.42
CA ASN A 121 -3.24 -10.71 -9.07
C ASN A 121 -2.36 -11.32 -10.16
N PHE A 122 -1.25 -11.96 -9.77
CA PHE A 122 -0.40 -12.69 -10.70
C PHE A 122 -0.89 -14.13 -10.88
N ALA A 123 -0.74 -14.64 -12.10
CA ALA A 123 -1.15 -15.99 -12.47
C ALA A 123 -0.42 -17.05 -11.61
N ASN A 124 -1.03 -18.23 -11.46
CA ASN A 124 -0.45 -19.38 -10.76
C ASN A 124 -0.11 -19.10 -9.26
N ASN A 125 -0.92 -18.30 -8.57
CA ASN A 125 -0.71 -17.91 -7.16
C ASN A 125 0.66 -17.28 -6.92
N GLN A 126 1.18 -16.54 -7.90
CA GLN A 126 2.45 -15.82 -7.80
C GLN A 126 2.31 -14.48 -7.05
N GLY A 127 1.30 -14.36 -6.18
CA GLY A 127 1.10 -13.20 -5.34
C GLY A 127 0.24 -12.13 -5.99
N TYR A 128 0.22 -10.97 -5.36
CA TYR A 128 -0.60 -9.84 -5.78
C TYR A 128 0.02 -8.52 -5.33
N VAL A 129 -0.38 -7.45 -6.02
CA VAL A 129 -0.07 -6.06 -5.66
C VAL A 129 -1.39 -5.30 -5.52
N ILE A 130 -1.47 -4.43 -4.53
CA ILE A 130 -2.58 -3.49 -4.35
C ILE A 130 -2.05 -2.08 -4.63
N THR A 131 -2.66 -1.38 -5.58
CA THR A 131 -2.27 0.00 -5.95
C THR A 131 -3.44 0.97 -5.77
N SER A 132 -3.11 2.23 -5.52
CA SER A 132 -4.09 3.32 -5.65
C SER A 132 -4.51 3.48 -7.11
N ALA A 133 -5.76 3.84 -7.35
CA ALA A 133 -6.27 4.29 -8.65
C ALA A 133 -6.15 5.82 -8.84
N ASP A 134 -5.43 6.51 -7.95
CA ASP A 134 -5.29 7.96 -7.90
C ASP A 134 -3.81 8.39 -7.78
N LYS A 135 -3.34 9.23 -8.70
CA LYS A 135 -1.98 9.78 -8.80
C LYS A 135 -1.59 10.71 -7.65
N ARG A 136 -2.56 11.17 -6.86
CA ARG A 136 -2.29 11.92 -5.62
C ARG A 136 -1.80 11.01 -4.51
N VAL A 137 -1.99 9.70 -4.67
CA VAL A 137 -1.52 8.66 -3.76
C VAL A 137 -0.53 7.79 -4.51
N THR A 138 0.74 8.16 -4.43
CA THR A 138 1.76 7.51 -5.23
C THR A 138 2.06 6.09 -4.73
N GLY A 139 2.08 5.13 -5.65
CA GLY A 139 2.73 3.84 -5.47
C GLY A 139 1.83 2.68 -5.06
N VAL A 140 2.46 1.71 -4.38
CA VAL A 140 1.89 0.43 -3.98
C VAL A 140 1.45 0.48 -2.52
N LEU A 141 0.21 0.12 -2.25
CA LEU A 141 -0.37 0.07 -0.91
C LEU A 141 -0.05 -1.25 -0.20
N ALA A 142 0.05 -2.35 -0.95
CA ALA A 142 0.47 -3.65 -0.43
C ALA A 142 1.05 -4.54 -1.52
N TYR A 143 1.95 -5.44 -1.13
CA TYR A 143 2.49 -6.50 -1.96
C TYR A 143 2.52 -7.80 -1.18
N ASN A 144 2.23 -8.91 -1.85
CA ASN A 144 2.49 -10.25 -1.36
C ASN A 144 3.07 -11.09 -2.51
N SER A 145 4.14 -11.84 -2.23
CA SER A 145 4.86 -12.66 -3.21
C SER A 145 4.18 -13.98 -3.56
N TYR A 146 3.15 -14.36 -2.79
CA TYR A 146 2.42 -15.61 -2.96
C TYR A 146 0.92 -15.46 -2.70
N GLY A 147 0.14 -16.35 -3.33
CA GLY A 147 -1.31 -16.41 -3.17
C GLY A 147 -2.05 -15.55 -4.19
N HIS A 148 -3.32 -15.32 -3.88
CA HIS A 148 -4.29 -14.60 -4.69
C HIS A 148 -5.26 -13.90 -3.75
N LEU A 149 -5.57 -12.63 -4.02
CA LEU A 149 -6.55 -11.86 -3.26
C LEU A 149 -7.84 -11.77 -4.09
N GLY A 150 -8.84 -12.54 -3.69
CA GLY A 150 -10.11 -12.67 -4.41
C GLY A 150 -11.01 -11.44 -4.33
N ASP A 151 -12.15 -11.54 -5.02
CA ASP A 151 -13.14 -10.48 -5.24
C ASP A 151 -14.16 -10.30 -4.10
N THR A 152 -14.04 -11.03 -3.00
CA THR A 152 -15.04 -11.01 -1.92
C THR A 152 -14.68 -10.12 -0.74
N ILE A 153 -15.23 -8.90 -0.75
CA ILE A 153 -15.30 -8.03 0.45
C ILE A 153 -16.14 -8.64 1.59
N THR A 154 -16.82 -9.76 1.35
CA THR A 154 -17.56 -10.50 2.40
C THR A 154 -16.62 -11.11 3.45
N ASN A 155 -15.32 -11.22 3.17
CA ASN A 155 -14.34 -11.50 4.21
C ASN A 155 -14.15 -10.25 5.09
N PRO A 156 -14.45 -10.32 6.40
CA PRO A 156 -14.44 -9.13 7.26
C PRO A 156 -13.04 -8.51 7.42
N GLY A 157 -11.98 -9.33 7.36
CA GLY A 157 -10.60 -8.82 7.41
C GLY A 157 -10.23 -8.03 6.14
N GLN A 158 -10.65 -8.53 4.98
CA GLN A 158 -10.45 -7.81 3.72
C GLN A 158 -11.30 -6.53 3.64
N ALA A 159 -12.54 -6.57 4.14
CA ALA A 159 -13.39 -5.38 4.23
C ALA A 159 -12.72 -4.27 5.05
N VAL A 160 -12.17 -4.62 6.21
CA VAL A 160 -11.42 -3.69 7.05
C VAL A 160 -10.20 -3.15 6.30
N LEU A 161 -9.38 -4.02 5.71
CA LEU A 161 -8.19 -3.62 4.94
C LEU A 161 -8.54 -2.60 3.84
N PHE A 162 -9.54 -2.91 3.02
CA PHE A 162 -9.96 -2.03 1.92
C PHE A 162 -10.60 -0.74 2.41
N SER A 163 -11.34 -0.77 3.52
CA SER A 163 -11.89 0.45 4.13
C SER A 163 -10.77 1.40 4.58
N TYR A 164 -9.71 0.89 5.22
CA TYR A 164 -8.59 1.72 5.65
C TYR A 164 -7.77 2.26 4.48
N MET A 165 -7.56 1.45 3.43
CA MET A 165 -6.89 1.92 2.21
C MET A 165 -7.67 3.04 1.52
N GLN A 166 -8.99 2.91 1.41
CA GLN A 166 -9.86 3.94 0.84
C GLN A 166 -9.89 5.21 1.70
N ALA A 167 -9.96 5.07 3.02
CA ALA A 167 -9.89 6.21 3.95
C ALA A 167 -8.56 6.96 3.83
N TYR A 168 -7.43 6.23 3.75
CA TYR A 168 -6.12 6.81 3.51
C TYR A 168 -6.07 7.56 2.17
N ILE A 169 -6.64 6.98 1.11
CA ILE A 169 -6.70 7.65 -0.19
C ILE A 169 -7.50 8.96 -0.10
N GLU A 170 -8.66 8.96 0.55
CA GLU A 170 -9.45 10.18 0.73
C GLU A 170 -8.71 11.25 1.54
N GLU A 171 -7.97 10.85 2.58
CA GLU A 171 -7.11 11.77 3.33
C GLU A 171 -6.05 12.40 2.44
N GLN A 172 -5.36 11.61 1.61
CA GLN A 172 -4.37 12.13 0.67
C GLN A 172 -4.99 13.03 -0.41
N ARG A 173 -6.19 12.70 -0.90
CA ARG A 173 -6.96 13.55 -1.83
C ARG A 173 -7.25 14.91 -1.18
N ALA A 174 -7.75 14.92 0.05
CA ALA A 174 -8.05 16.14 0.79
C ALA A 174 -6.78 16.96 1.08
N ALA A 175 -5.70 16.32 1.52
CA ALA A 175 -4.42 16.97 1.78
C ALA A 175 -3.82 17.59 0.51
N PHE A 176 -3.94 16.90 -0.63
CA PHE A 176 -3.52 17.42 -1.92
C PHE A 176 -4.33 18.66 -2.32
N GLU A 177 -5.66 18.62 -2.25
CA GLU A 177 -6.49 19.78 -2.62
C GLU A 177 -6.22 20.99 -1.70
N ALA A 178 -6.05 20.76 -0.40
CA ALA A 178 -5.71 21.82 0.56
C ALA A 178 -4.35 22.48 0.28
N ASN A 179 -3.43 21.75 -0.36
CA ASN A 179 -2.06 22.21 -0.66
C ASN A 179 -1.79 22.38 -2.16
N LYS A 180 -2.83 22.38 -2.99
CA LYS A 180 -2.70 22.32 -4.47
C LYS A 180 -1.81 23.41 -5.04
N GLU A 181 -1.91 24.62 -4.51
CA GLU A 181 -1.10 25.77 -4.94
C GLU A 181 0.40 25.57 -4.69
N ASN A 182 0.77 24.83 -3.63
CA ASN A 182 2.16 24.55 -3.30
C ASN A 182 2.80 23.54 -4.27
N TRP A 183 1.98 22.70 -4.90
CA TRP A 183 2.43 21.72 -5.88
C TRP A 183 2.62 22.32 -7.27
N LEU A 184 1.98 23.47 -7.58
CA LEU A 184 2.12 24.10 -8.88
C LEU A 184 3.58 24.46 -9.18
N PRO A 185 4.09 24.17 -10.39
CA PRO A 185 5.44 24.53 -10.76
C PRO A 185 5.59 26.05 -10.71
N LYS A 186 6.55 26.54 -9.91
CA LYS A 186 6.84 27.98 -9.82
C LYS A 186 7.20 28.54 -11.21
N PRO A 187 6.76 29.76 -11.55
CA PRO A 187 6.84 30.33 -12.90
C PRO A 187 8.26 30.39 -13.49
N LYS A 188 9.33 30.34 -12.66
CA LYS A 188 10.72 30.31 -13.14
C LYS A 188 11.10 29.06 -13.95
N LYS A 189 10.34 27.95 -13.88
CA LYS A 189 10.66 26.71 -14.61
C LYS A 189 9.88 26.48 -15.90
N LEU A 190 8.77 27.18 -16.15
CA LEU A 190 7.99 26.99 -17.38
C LEU A 190 8.61 27.70 -18.60
N PHE A 191 9.34 28.80 -18.39
CA PHE A 191 9.91 29.61 -19.48
C PHE A 191 11.33 29.19 -19.91
N SER A 192 12.03 28.32 -19.17
CA SER A 192 13.40 27.92 -19.54
C SER A 192 13.44 26.83 -20.61
N ASN A 193 12.41 26.00 -20.75
CA ASN A 193 12.41 24.87 -21.70
C ASN A 193 11.75 25.19 -23.05
N SER A 194 10.89 26.21 -23.12
CA SER A 194 10.26 26.65 -24.38
C SER A 194 11.07 27.68 -25.14
N PHE A 195 11.92 28.47 -24.47
CA PHE A 195 12.71 29.52 -25.12
C PHE A 195 14.03 29.02 -25.75
N LEU A 196 14.61 27.92 -25.23
CA LEU A 196 15.89 27.39 -25.73
C LEU A 196 15.77 26.47 -26.97
N ARG A 197 14.56 26.22 -27.49
CA ARG A 197 14.36 25.41 -28.71
C ARG A 197 14.27 26.24 -30.00
N ASN A 198 14.08 27.56 -29.93
CA ASN A 198 13.90 28.39 -31.12
C ASN A 198 15.17 29.14 -31.57
N ASP A 199 16.25 29.13 -30.80
CA ASP A 199 17.47 29.89 -31.13
C ASP A 199 18.57 29.06 -31.84
N LYS A 200 18.26 27.87 -32.37
CA LYS A 200 19.22 27.04 -33.13
C LYS A 200 18.79 26.73 -34.57
N GLN A 201 17.97 27.58 -35.18
CA GLN A 201 17.77 27.60 -36.63
C GLN A 201 17.70 29.04 -37.14
N SER A 202 18.86 29.68 -37.26
CA SER A 202 19.13 30.72 -38.26
C SER A 202 20.62 30.84 -38.51
#